data_AF-A0A445CW85-F1
#
_entry.id   AF-A0A445CW85-F1
#
_cell.length_a   1.000
_cell.length_b   1.000
_cell.length_c   1.000
_cell.angle_alpha   90.00
_cell.angle_beta   90.00
_cell.angle_gamma   90.00
#
_symmetry.space_group_name_H-M   'P 1'
#
loop_
_entity.id
_entity.type
_entity.pdbx_description
1 polymer ?
#
loop_
_entity_poly.entity_id
_entity_poly.type
_entity_poly.pdbx_seq_one_letter_code
_entity_poly.pdbx_strand_id
1 'polypeptide(L)'
;MSYNDVEIEDMEWNAELQAYTYPCPCGDLFQITKDDLKLGEEIARCPSCSLYITVIYNIEDFSDHNRNNKSLQPSVLLKFLFHC
;
A
#
# COMPACT_ATOMS: atom_id res chain seq x y z
N MET A 1 6.42 16.40 7.06
CA MET A 1 7.50 15.38 7.08
C MET A 1 6.81 14.04 7.25
N SER A 2 6.86 13.18 6.23
CA SER A 2 6.36 11.80 6.30
C SER A 2 7.14 11.02 7.36
N TYR A 3 6.47 10.06 8.01
CA TYR A 3 7.12 9.19 9.00
C TYR A 3 8.09 8.21 8.32
N ASN A 4 7.69 7.69 7.16
CA ASN A 4 8.50 6.82 6.31
C ASN A 4 7.98 6.88 4.87
N ASP A 5 8.83 6.46 3.93
CA ASP A 5 8.46 6.20 2.54
C ASP A 5 8.39 4.67 2.34
N VAL A 6 7.27 4.19 1.80
CA VAL A 6 6.99 2.75 1.67
C VAL A 6 6.52 2.44 0.26
N GLU A 7 7.09 1.42 -0.37
CA GLU A 7 6.66 0.99 -1.70
C GLU A 7 5.31 0.29 -1.64
N ILE A 8 4.45 0.54 -2.64
CA ILE A 8 3.11 -0.07 -2.70
C ILE A 8 3.14 -1.61 -2.71
N GLU A 9 4.25 -2.20 -3.18
CA GLU A 9 4.48 -3.65 -3.21
C GLU A 9 4.69 -4.25 -1.80
N ASP A 10 5.09 -3.44 -0.82
CA ASP A 10 5.26 -3.86 0.58
C ASP A 10 3.98 -3.69 1.42
N MET A 11 2.95 -3.06 0.85
CA MET A 11 1.66 -2.90 1.51
C MET A 11 0.74 -4.11 1.26
N GLU A 12 -0.14 -4.41 2.22
CA GLU A 12 -1.12 -5.49 2.08
C GLU A 12 -2.47 -4.95 1.59
N TRP A 13 -2.99 -5.53 0.52
CA TRP A 13 -4.32 -5.20 0.00
C TRP A 13 -5.43 -5.77 0.89
N ASN A 14 -6.29 -4.89 1.39
CA ASN A 14 -7.52 -5.27 2.09
C ASN A 14 -8.72 -5.11 1.15
N ALA A 15 -9.31 -6.25 0.74
CA ALA A 15 -10.45 -6.26 -0.18
C ALA A 15 -11.75 -5.73 0.43
N GLU A 16 -11.94 -5.86 1.74
CA GLU A 16 -13.13 -5.36 2.44
C GLU A 16 -13.12 -3.83 2.54
N LEU A 17 -11.95 -3.24 2.78
CA LEU A 17 -11.75 -1.79 2.87
C LEU A 17 -11.42 -1.14 1.52
N GLN A 18 -11.14 -1.94 0.49
CA GLN A 18 -10.61 -1.49 -0.80
C GLN A 18 -9.40 -0.57 -0.66
N ALA A 19 -8.52 -0.90 0.28
CA ALA A 19 -7.39 -0.07 0.67
C ALA A 19 -6.12 -0.89 0.86
N TYR A 20 -4.98 -0.29 0.57
CA TYR A 20 -3.67 -0.81 0.92
C TYR A 20 -3.35 -0.43 2.36
N THR A 21 -2.89 -1.42 3.12
CA THR A 21 -2.63 -1.30 4.55
C THR A 21 -1.17 -1.59 4.90
N TYR A 22 -0.64 -0.88 5.90
CA TYR A 22 0.73 -1.07 6.36
C TYR A 22 0.81 -0.88 7.90
N PRO A 23 1.59 -1.71 8.63
CA PRO A 23 1.65 -1.64 10.09
C PRO A 23 2.16 -0.28 10.59
N CYS A 24 1.40 0.34 11.49
CA CYS A 24 1.79 1.56 12.18
C CYS A 24 2.42 1.24 13.54
N PRO A 25 3.49 1.95 13.96
CA PRO A 25 4.11 1.75 15.27
C PRO A 25 3.19 2.05 16.47
N CYS A 26 2.02 2.67 16.27
CA CYS A 26 1.03 2.85 17.33
C CYS A 26 0.18 1.61 17.63
N GLY A 27 0.29 0.56 16.80
CA GLY A 27 -0.47 -0.69 16.93
C GLY A 27 -1.65 -0.84 15.95
N ASP A 28 -1.96 0.19 15.18
CA ASP A 28 -2.97 0.18 14.10
C ASP A 28 -2.33 0.07 12.71
N LEU A 29 -3.12 0.28 11.65
CA LEU A 29 -2.68 0.20 10.26
C LEU A 29 -2.79 1.58 9.60
N PHE A 30 -1.75 1.98 8.87
CA PHE A 30 -1.88 3.00 7.83
C PHE A 30 -2.76 2.46 6.72
N GLN A 31 -3.59 3.32 6.14
CA GLN A 31 -4.50 2.96 5.06
C GLN A 31 -4.55 4.04 3.97
N ILE A 32 -4.60 3.59 2.71
CA ILE A 32 -4.85 4.43 1.52
C ILE A 32 -5.75 3.67 0.55
N THR A 33 -6.79 4.32 0.02
CA THR A 33 -7.72 3.63 -0.90
C THR A 33 -7.13 3.51 -2.30
N LYS A 34 -7.61 2.52 -3.06
CA LYS A 34 -7.23 2.42 -4.49
C LYS A 34 -7.69 3.64 -5.29
N ASP A 35 -8.81 4.26 -4.90
CA ASP A 35 -9.34 5.45 -5.59
C ASP A 35 -8.41 6.65 -5.36
N ASP A 36 -7.93 6.83 -4.13
CA ASP A 36 -6.92 7.85 -3.79
C ASP A 36 -5.65 7.69 -4.66
N LEU A 37 -5.13 6.47 -4.77
CA LEU A 37 -3.97 6.19 -5.64
C LEU A 37 -4.24 6.48 -7.12
N LYS A 38 -5.47 6.27 -7.60
CA LYS A 38 -5.86 6.63 -8.97
C LYS A 38 -5.92 8.14 -9.18
N LEU A 39 -6.23 8.89 -8.14
CA LEU A 39 -6.28 10.36 -8.15
C LEU A 39 -4.89 11.01 -7.99
N GLY A 40 -3.84 10.23 -7.77
CA GLY A 40 -2.49 10.74 -7.54
C GLY A 40 -2.17 11.04 -6.07
N GLU A 41 -3.02 10.61 -5.13
CA GLU A 41 -2.75 10.75 -3.70
C GLU A 41 -1.76 9.67 -3.28
N GLU A 42 -0.75 10.05 -2.48
CA GLU A 42 0.33 9.17 -2.02
C GLU A 42 0.41 9.10 -0.49
N ILE A 43 -0.55 9.68 0.21
CA ILE A 43 -0.50 9.84 1.67
C ILE A 43 -1.38 8.79 2.35
N ALA A 44 -0.77 7.73 2.87
CA ALA A 44 -1.47 6.76 3.71
C ALA A 44 -1.52 7.25 5.16
N ARG A 45 -2.72 7.27 5.73
CA ARG A 45 -3.01 7.84 7.05
C ARG A 45 -3.42 6.74 8.01
N CYS A 46 -3.00 6.86 9.27
CA CYS A 46 -3.44 5.94 10.32
C CYS A 46 -4.70 6.53 10.99
N PRO A 47 -5.77 5.75 11.23
CA PRO A 47 -6.99 6.26 11.87
C PRO A 47 -6.79 6.57 13.36
N SER A 48 -5.88 5.87 14.03
CA SER A 48 -5.65 5.99 15.48
C SER A 48 -4.56 6.97 15.89
N CYS A 49 -3.79 7.50 14.94
CA CYS A 49 -2.77 8.50 15.23
C CYS A 49 -2.74 9.56 14.13
N SER A 50 -1.99 10.64 14.34
CA SER A 50 -1.83 11.70 13.33
C SER A 50 -0.65 11.46 12.39
N LEU A 51 -0.05 10.26 12.39
CA LEU A 51 1.07 9.92 11.51
C LEU A 51 0.57 9.59 10.11
N TYR A 52 1.47 9.79 9.15
CA TYR A 52 1.28 9.39 7.77
C TYR A 52 2.60 8.92 7.18
N ILE A 53 2.50 8.02 6.20
CA ILE A 53 3.61 7.56 5.36
C ILE A 53 3.36 7.99 3.92
N THR A 54 4.44 8.18 3.17
CA THR A 54 4.38 8.41 1.73
C THR A 54 4.44 7.06 1.04
N VAL A 55 3.49 6.80 0.15
CA VAL A 55 3.41 5.57 -0.62
C VAL A 55 4.07 5.80 -1.97
N ILE A 56 5.14 5.07 -2.24
CA ILE A 56 5.85 5.14 -3.52
C ILE A 56 5.17 4.16 -4.49
N TYR A 57 4.55 4.70 -5.53
CA TYR A 57 3.89 3.93 -6.58
C TYR A 57 4.01 4.61 -7.94
N ASN A 58 3.75 3.84 -9.00
CA ASN A 58 3.63 4.39 -10.34
C ASN A 58 2.15 4.60 -10.66
N ILE A 59 1.74 5.83 -10.94
CA ILE A 59 0.35 6.17 -11.31
C ILE A 59 -0.14 5.37 -12.51
N GLU A 60 0.76 5.01 -13.43
CA GLU A 60 0.46 4.18 -14.60
C GLU A 60 -0.09 2.79 -14.23
N ASP A 61 0.31 2.25 -13.07
CA ASP A 61 -0.13 0.94 -12.57
C ASP A 61 -1.61 0.94 -12.16
N PHE A 62 -2.10 2.10 -11.74
CA PHE A 62 -3.48 2.30 -11.29
C PHE A 62 -4.36 3.01 -12.33
N SER A 63 -3.75 3.70 -13.29
CA SER A 63 -4.46 4.34 -14.40
C SER A 63 -5.02 3.30 -15.37
N ASP A 64 -6.29 3.44 -15.74
CA ASP A 64 -6.98 2.52 -16.67
C ASP A 64 -6.52 2.66 -18.14
N HIS A 65 -5.28 3.12 -18.38
CA HIS A 65 -4.69 3.19 -19.71
C HIS A 65 -4.24 1.79 -20.15
N ASN A 66 -5.10 1.16 -20.94
CA ASN A 66 -4.87 -0.06 -21.70
C ASN A 66 -3.42 -0.18 -22.24
N ARG A 67 -2.63 -1.13 -21.71
CA ARG A 67 -1.72 -2.03 -22.46
C ARG A 67 -0.95 -2.99 -21.53
N ASN A 68 -1.27 -4.28 -21.69
CA ASN A 68 -0.39 -5.45 -21.65
C ASN A 68 0.93 -5.39 -20.84
N ASN A 69 1.06 -6.33 -19.89
CA ASN A 69 2.20 -6.65 -19.02
C ASN A 69 2.26 -5.87 -17.71
N LYS A 70 1.89 -6.54 -16.62
CA LYS A 70 2.72 -6.59 -15.41
C LYS A 70 2.35 -7.84 -14.62
N SER A 71 3.34 -8.71 -14.43
CA SER A 71 3.29 -9.71 -13.40
C SER A 71 3.25 -8.97 -12.07
N LEU A 72 2.09 -8.95 -11.40
CA LEU A 72 2.10 -8.74 -9.97
C LEU A 72 2.71 -10.03 -9.40
N GLN A 73 4.01 -9.97 -9.10
CA GLN A 73 4.77 -11.12 -8.62
C GLN A 73 4.11 -11.66 -7.34
N PRO A 74 3.96 -12.99 -7.20
CA PRO A 74 3.39 -13.63 -6.02
C PRO A 74 4.39 -13.61 -4.85
N SER A 75 4.85 -12.43 -4.41
CA SER A 75 5.76 -12.28 -3.25
C SER A 75 5.07 -12.54 -1.90
N VAL A 76 3.74 -12.61 -1.87
CA VAL A 76 2.97 -12.93 -0.64
C VAL A 76 3.04 -14.42 -0.26
N LEU A 77 3.57 -15.30 -1.13
CA LEU A 77 3.61 -16.75 -0.86
C LEU A 77 4.85 -17.22 -0.05
N LEU A 78 5.69 -16.31 0.45
CA LEU A 78 6.87 -16.68 1.24
C LEU A 78 7.00 -15.94 2.58
N LYS A 79 5.89 -15.67 3.28
CA LYS A 79 5.93 -15.26 4.71
C LYS A 79 5.62 -16.37 5.72
N PHE A 80 5.37 -17.61 5.27
CA PHE A 80 4.95 -18.69 6.19
C PHE A 80 5.97 -19.81 6.47
N LEU A 81 7.24 -19.72 6.06
CA LEU A 81 8.16 -20.87 6.22
C LEU A 81 9.57 -20.58 6.77
N PHE A 82 9.80 -19.44 7.42
CA PHE A 82 11.02 -19.27 8.23
C PHE A 82 10.72 -18.57 9.56
N HIS A 83 9.93 -19.25 10.40
CA HIS A 83 10.19 -19.25 11.84
C HIS A 83 11.07 -20.47 12.12
N CYS A 84 12.36 -20.23 12.27
CA CYS A 84 13.28 -21.13 12.96
C CYS A 84 13.57 -20.49 14.31
#